data_AF-A0A380FIA1-F1
#
_entry.id   AF-A0A380FIA1-F1
#
_cell.length_a   1.000
_cell.length_b   1.000
_cell.length_c   1.000
_cell.angle_alpha   90.00
_cell.angle_beta   90.00
_cell.angle_gamma   90.00
#
_symmetry.space_group_name_H-M   'P 1'
#
loop_
_entity.id
_entity.type
_entity.pdbx_description
1 polymer ?
#
loop_
_entity_poly.entity_id
_entity_poly.type
_entity_poly.pdbx_seq_one_letter_code
_entity_poly.pdbx_strand_id
1 'polypeptide(L)'
;MFVIGGNDHTLVTESDSRTWITREPAIVYFHSEYWFNVICMFREDGVYYYCNLSSPFVCDEEALKYIDYDLDIKVYPKWQISFAR
;
A
#
# COMPACT_ATOMS: atom_id res chain seq x y z
N MET A 1 0.85 -12.92 12.14
CA MET A 1 0.53 -11.55 12.65
C MET A 1 0.17 -10.65 11.48
N PHE A 2 -0.82 -9.77 11.65
CA PHE A 2 -1.20 -8.79 10.64
C PHE A 2 -1.22 -7.38 11.24
N VAL A 3 -1.00 -6.38 10.39
CA VAL A 3 -1.06 -4.96 10.73
C VAL A 3 -1.99 -4.27 9.75
N ILE A 4 -2.86 -3.41 10.29
CA ILE A 4 -3.71 -2.52 9.50
C ILE A 4 -3.31 -1.08 9.87
N GLY A 5 -2.89 -0.31 8.87
CA GLY A 5 -2.60 1.11 8.99
C GLY A 5 -3.68 1.92 8.31
N GLY A 6 -3.95 3.11 8.83
CA GLY A 6 -4.82 4.10 8.20
C GLY A 6 -4.05 5.41 8.03
N ASN A 7 -4.23 6.06 6.90
CA ASN A 7 -3.54 7.30 6.59
C ASN A 7 -4.53 8.30 5.96
N ASP A 8 -4.39 9.57 6.34
CA ASP A 8 -5.13 10.69 5.78
C ASP A 8 -4.10 11.71 5.29
N HIS A 9 -3.90 11.77 3.97
CA HIS A 9 -2.96 12.68 3.30
C HIS A 9 -1.58 12.73 3.97
N THR A 10 -0.83 11.63 3.86
CA THR A 10 0.42 11.44 4.59
C THR A 10 1.62 11.96 3.80
N LEU A 11 2.60 12.54 4.51
CA LEU A 11 3.88 12.93 3.96
C LEU A 11 4.71 11.69 3.61
N VAL A 12 5.14 11.59 2.36
CA VAL A 12 6.07 10.60 1.84
C VAL A 12 7.41 11.25 1.63
N THR A 13 8.48 10.57 2.05
CA THR A 13 9.87 10.97 1.83
C THR A 13 10.58 9.89 1.04
N GLU A 14 11.11 10.26 -0.12
CA GLU A 14 11.87 9.38 -1.01
C GLU A 14 13.33 9.28 -0.56
N SER A 15 14.05 8.26 -1.03
CA SER A 15 15.48 8.09 -0.71
C SER A 15 16.36 9.25 -1.19
N ASP A 16 15.92 10.01 -2.19
CA ASP A 16 16.58 11.20 -2.71
C ASP A 16 16.17 12.51 -2.01
N SER A 17 15.50 12.40 -0.86
CA SER A 17 15.00 13.52 -0.04
C SER A 17 13.85 14.32 -0.65
N ARG A 18 13.30 13.93 -1.81
CA ARG A 18 12.05 14.52 -2.28
C ARG A 18 10.92 14.15 -1.33
N THR A 19 9.98 15.06 -1.18
CA THR A 19 8.78 14.84 -0.37
C THR A 19 7.52 15.18 -1.15
N TRP A 20 6.45 14.44 -0.88
CA TRP A 20 5.12 14.67 -1.45
C TRP A 20 4.04 14.18 -0.49
N ILE A 21 2.79 14.59 -0.70
CA ILE A 21 1.66 14.21 0.15
C ILE A 21 0.75 13.27 -0.64
N THR A 22 0.33 12.15 -0.03
CA THR A 22 -0.64 11.25 -0.65
C THR A 22 -1.95 11.98 -0.94
N ARG A 23 -2.50 11.76 -2.13
CA ARG A 23 -3.71 12.46 -2.59
C ARG A 23 -4.99 11.97 -1.97
N GLU A 24 -5.05 10.67 -1.66
CA GLU A 24 -6.26 10.02 -1.20
C GLU A 24 -5.98 9.44 0.19
N PRO A 25 -6.98 9.44 1.10
CA PRO A 25 -6.89 8.64 2.31
C PRO A 25 -6.88 7.15 1.95
N ALA A 26 -6.13 6.36 2.70
CA ALA A 26 -6.04 4.93 2.45
C ALA A 26 -5.93 4.10 3.74
N ILE A 27 -6.31 2.83 3.60
CA ILE A 27 -6.04 1.77 4.56
C ILE A 27 -5.01 0.84 3.93
N VAL A 28 -3.97 0.50 4.66
CA VAL A 28 -2.98 -0.49 4.25
C VAL A 28 -3.07 -1.74 5.13
N TYR A 29 -2.95 -2.90 4.51
CA TYR A 29 -2.92 -4.21 5.16
C TYR A 29 -1.59 -4.91 4.87
N PHE A 30 -0.95 -5.41 5.93
CA PHE A 30 0.25 -6.23 5.86
C PHE A 30 0.06 -7.55 6.63
N HIS A 31 0.68 -8.62 6.13
CA HIS A 31 0.74 -9.91 6.82
C HIS A 31 2.21 -10.38 6.94
N SER A 32 2.57 -10.96 8.09
CA SER A 32 3.95 -11.39 8.39
C SER A 32 4.33 -12.74 7.79
N GLU A 33 3.39 -13.44 7.15
CA GLU A 33 3.62 -14.74 6.51
C GLU A 33 3.22 -14.76 5.03
N TYR A 34 2.52 -13.72 4.56
CA TYR A 34 2.08 -13.66 3.16
C TYR A 34 2.89 -12.65 2.39
N TRP A 35 3.09 -12.96 1.11
CA TRP A 35 3.96 -12.23 0.20
C TRP A 35 3.19 -11.16 -0.57
N PHE A 36 2.36 -10.41 0.15
CA PHE A 36 1.62 -9.29 -0.42
C PHE A 36 1.22 -8.29 0.67
N ASN A 37 1.00 -7.06 0.22
CA ASN A 37 0.26 -6.05 0.96
C ASN A 37 -0.89 -5.51 0.09
N VAL A 38 -1.92 -4.99 0.75
CA VAL A 38 -3.06 -4.39 0.05
C VAL A 38 -3.21 -2.95 0.51
N ILE A 39 -3.28 -2.03 -0.44
CA ILE A 39 -3.60 -0.61 -0.20
C ILE A 39 -5.00 -0.36 -0.74
N CYS A 40 -5.92 -0.03 0.16
CA CYS A 40 -7.30 0.35 -0.12
C CYS A 40 -7.41 1.88 -0.10
N MET A 41 -7.55 2.51 -1.26
CA MET A 41 -7.66 3.97 -1.38
C MET A 41 -9.13 4.38 -1.56
N PHE A 42 -9.54 5.42 -0.87
CA PHE A 42 -10.88 5.99 -0.99
C PHE A 42 -10.84 7.20 -1.91
N ARG A 43 -11.47 7.09 -3.07
CA ARG A 43 -11.62 8.18 -4.04
C ARG A 43 -13.08 8.60 -4.14
N GLU A 44 -13.33 9.75 -4.75
CA GLU A 44 -14.70 10.26 -4.97
C GLU A 44 -15.58 9.29 -5.78
N ASP A 45 -14.99 8.54 -6.70
CA ASP A 45 -15.68 7.61 -7.60
C ASP A 45 -15.69 6.15 -7.08
N GLY A 46 -15.15 5.91 -5.89
CA GLY A 46 -15.23 4.63 -5.19
C GLY A 46 -13.90 4.15 -4.61
N VAL A 47 -13.90 2.87 -4.23
CA VAL A 47 -12.75 2.24 -3.57
C VAL A 47 -11.89 1.52 -4.59
N TYR A 48 -10.59 1.79 -4.53
CA TYR A 48 -9.57 1.17 -5.36
C TYR A 48 -8.65 0.33 -4.49
N TYR A 49 -8.24 -0.83 -4.98
CA TYR A 49 -7.24 -1.65 -4.31
C TYR A 49 -5.99 -1.77 -5.17
N TYR A 50 -4.84 -1.59 -4.55
CA TYR A 50 -3.55 -2.06 -5.05
C TYR A 50 -3.15 -3.28 -4.23
N CYS A 51 -2.98 -4.41 -4.90
CA CYS A 51 -2.50 -5.66 -4.32
C CYS A 51 -1.06 -5.85 -4.81
N ASN A 52 -0.10 -5.45 -4.00
CA ASN A 52 1.31 -5.51 -4.36
C ASN A 52 1.88 -6.86 -3.97
N LEU A 53 2.66 -7.47 -4.85
CA LEU A 53 3.58 -8.53 -4.47
C LEU A 53 4.72 -7.90 -3.67
N SER A 54 4.89 -8.36 -2.44
CA SER A 54 5.88 -7.81 -1.53
C SER A 54 6.39 -8.86 -0.56
N SER A 55 7.52 -8.59 0.09
CA SER A 55 7.97 -9.44 1.19
C SER A 55 6.97 -9.37 2.35
N PRO A 56 6.86 -10.43 3.18
CA PRO A 56 6.26 -10.29 4.48
C PRO A 56 6.93 -9.15 5.27
N PHE A 57 6.13 -8.40 6.02
CA PHE A 57 6.66 -7.25 6.75
C PHE A 57 7.49 -7.68 7.96
N VAL A 58 8.47 -6.86 8.32
CA VAL A 58 9.15 -6.88 9.61
C VAL A 58 8.88 -5.57 10.35
N CYS A 59 8.98 -5.58 11.66
CA CYS A 59 8.81 -4.39 12.48
C CYS A 59 9.98 -4.30 13.45
N ASP A 60 10.60 -3.13 13.54
CA ASP A 60 11.60 -2.80 14.54
C ASP A 60 11.18 -1.55 15.34
N GLU A 61 12.09 -1.00 16.14
CA GLU A 61 11.84 0.18 16.97
C GLU A 61 11.58 1.46 16.15
N GLU A 62 11.97 1.47 14.87
CA GLU A 62 11.83 2.61 13.99
C GLU A 62 10.51 2.53 13.21
N ALA A 63 10.28 1.41 12.50
CA ALA A 63 9.17 1.31 11.57
C ALA A 63 8.79 -0.13 11.19
N LEU A 64 7.61 -0.25 10.56
CA LEU A 64 7.27 -1.38 9.71
C LEU A 64 8.03 -1.26 8.39
N LYS A 65 8.72 -2.33 7.98
CA LYS A 65 9.55 -2.40 6.78
C LYS A 65 9.15 -3.59 5.92
N TYR A 66 9.16 -3.42 4.61
CA TYR A 66 8.89 -4.47 3.62
C TYR A 66 9.61 -4.13 2.31
N ILE A 67 9.75 -5.11 1.43
CA ILE A 67 10.30 -4.95 0.09
C ILE A 67 9.14 -5.07 -0.91
N ASP A 68 8.91 -4.04 -1.72
CA ASP A 68 8.00 -4.10 -2.87
C ASP A 68 8.74 -4.75 -4.06
N TYR A 69 8.05 -5.62 -4.81
CA TYR A 69 8.64 -6.35 -5.95
C TYR A 69 8.22 -5.79 -7.31
N ASP A 70 7.68 -4.57 -7.37
CA ASP A 70 7.29 -3.87 -8.59
C ASP A 70 6.26 -4.66 -9.45
N LEU A 71 5.48 -5.53 -8.80
CA LEU A 71 4.39 -6.27 -9.44
C LEU A 71 3.13 -6.10 -8.61
N ASP A 72 2.15 -5.41 -9.19
CA ASP A 72 0.89 -5.15 -8.51
C ASP A 72 -0.32 -5.43 -9.39
N ILE A 73 -1.41 -5.76 -8.72
CA ILE A 73 -2.73 -5.86 -9.32
C ILE A 73 -3.56 -4.68 -8.82
N LYS A 74 -4.15 -3.94 -9.75
CA LYS A 74 -5.11 -2.89 -9.46
C LYS A 74 -6.53 -3.41 -9.62
N VAL A 75 -7.34 -3.26 -8.58
CA VAL A 75 -8.77 -3.57 -8.59
C VAL A 75 -9.55 -2.25 -8.51
N TYR A 76 -10.44 -2.06 -9.47
CA TYR A 76 -11.27 -0.86 -9.61
C TYR A 76 -12.60 -1.04 -8.86
N PRO A 77 -13.36 0.04 -8.57
CA PRO A 77 -14.61 -0.02 -7.80
C PRO A 77 -15.68 -1.00 -8.34
N LYS A 78 -15.61 -1.34 -9.63
CA LYS A 78 -16.51 -2.31 -10.31
C LYS A 78 -15.90 -3.70 -10.46
N TRP A 79 -14.88 -4.03 -9.66
CA TRP A 79 -14.15 -5.31 -9.67
C TRP A 79 -13.43 -5.62 -11.00
N GLN A 80 -13.24 -4.62 -11.85
CA GLN A 80 -12.33 -4.75 -12.97
C GLN A 80 -10.90 -4.88 -12.43
N ILE A 81 -10.11 -5.75 -13.05
CA ILE A 81 -8.74 -6.05 -12.65
C ILE A 81 -7.80 -5.58 -13.76
N SER A 82 -6.71 -4.90 -13.39
CA SER A 82 -5.59 -4.60 -14.26
C SER A 82 -4.30 -5.08 -13.61
N PHE A 83 -3.40 -5.64 -14.41
CA PHE A 83 -2.01 -5.85 -14.01
C PHE A 83 -1.26 -4.54 -14.22
N ALA A 84 -0.47 -4.14 -13.24
CA ALA A 84 0.38 -2.97 -13.27
C ALA A 84 1.82 -3.37 -12.94
N ARG A 85 2.73 -2.43 -13.20
CA ARG A 85 4.18 -2.52 -13.05
C ARG A 85 4.65 -1.24 -12.39
#